data_AF-A0A9C6X5C8-F1
#
_entry.id   AF-A0A9C6X5C8-F1
#
_cell.length_a   1.000
_cell.length_b   1.000
_cell.length_c   1.000
_cell.angle_alpha   90.00
_cell.angle_beta   90.00
_cell.angle_gamma   90.00
#
_symmetry.space_group_name_H-M   'P 1'
#
loop_
_entity.id
_entity.type
_entity.pdbx_description
1 polymer ?
#
loop_
_entity_poly.entity_id
_entity_poly.type
_entity_poly.pdbx_seq_one_letter_code
_entity_poly.pdbx_strand_id
1 'polypeptide(L)'
;MGVHDNQRAAYHSAFLRTLVSTVKQYSVSVLAYSAWSLIDSFEFSGGYSRPFGLIHVDYASGSLDRSHKDSSSFWIKLRETNSVPFVEPDQTTTLSPPTSTQAPSTATSTQAPSTAAPSSCTRASSSMTVLLLAVLGLMLALSRSSK
;
A
#
# COMPACT_ATOMS: atom_id res chain seq x y z
N MET A 1 -12.90 -4.06 17.77
CA MET A 1 -12.79 -2.82 16.97
C MET A 1 -12.52 -3.09 15.48
N GLY A 2 -12.98 -4.22 14.90
CA GLY A 2 -12.66 -4.58 13.50
C GLY A 2 -13.84 -4.65 12.53
N VAL A 3 -15.08 -4.62 13.05
CA VAL A 3 -16.30 -4.87 12.26
C VAL A 3 -16.93 -3.57 11.76
N HIS A 4 -16.81 -2.49 12.52
CA HIS A 4 -17.35 -1.18 12.15
C HIS A 4 -16.34 -0.37 11.35
N ASP A 5 -16.38 -0.53 10.02
CA ASP A 5 -15.38 0.03 9.09
C ASP A 5 -16.01 0.89 7.98
N ASN A 6 -16.95 1.75 8.35
CA ASN A 6 -17.68 2.63 7.41
C ASN A 6 -16.76 3.48 6.52
N GLN A 7 -15.58 3.87 7.00
CA GLN A 7 -14.58 4.57 6.18
C GLN A 7 -14.10 3.75 4.97
N ARG A 8 -14.03 2.41 5.10
CA ARG A 8 -13.68 1.52 3.98
C ARG A 8 -14.78 1.50 2.92
N ALA A 9 -16.04 1.51 3.35
CA ALA A 9 -17.18 1.63 2.44
C ALA A 9 -17.13 2.96 1.67
N ALA A 10 -16.86 4.08 2.37
CA ALA A 10 -16.68 5.39 1.75
C ALA A 10 -15.52 5.41 0.75
N TYR A 11 -14.38 4.80 1.09
CA TYR A 11 -13.24 4.65 0.19
C TYR A 11 -13.62 3.92 -1.11
N HIS A 12 -14.26 2.74 -1.01
CA HIS A 12 -14.65 1.99 -2.20
C HIS A 12 -15.72 2.70 -3.02
N SER A 13 -16.68 3.37 -2.37
CA SER A 13 -17.69 4.20 -3.05
C SER A 13 -17.02 5.28 -3.89
N ALA A 14 -16.13 6.07 -3.28
CA ALA A 14 -15.40 7.13 -3.97
C ALA A 14 -14.53 6.58 -5.11
N PHE A 15 -13.77 5.50 -4.86
CA PHE A 15 -12.89 4.91 -5.86
C PHE A 15 -13.67 4.39 -7.09
N LEU A 16 -14.71 3.60 -6.87
CA LEU A 16 -15.48 3.00 -7.96
C LEU A 16 -16.25 4.05 -8.77
N ARG A 17 -16.77 5.10 -8.13
CA ARG A 17 -17.38 6.24 -8.84
C ARG A 17 -16.38 6.92 -9.77
N THR A 18 -15.16 7.16 -9.29
CA THR A 18 -14.08 7.75 -10.10
C THR A 18 -13.64 6.80 -11.22
N LEU A 19 -13.53 5.50 -10.95
CA LEU A 19 -13.19 4.48 -11.95
C LEU A 19 -14.23 4.48 -13.08
N VAL A 20 -15.52 4.42 -12.74
CA VAL A 20 -16.62 4.45 -13.71
C VAL A 20 -16.62 5.76 -14.52
N SER A 21 -16.38 6.90 -13.86
CA SER A 21 -16.27 8.20 -14.54
C SER A 21 -15.12 8.19 -15.56
N THR A 22 -13.96 7.68 -15.16
CA THR A 22 -12.74 7.62 -16.01
C THR A 22 -12.94 6.69 -17.20
N VAL A 23 -13.54 5.52 -16.99
CA VAL A 23 -13.89 4.57 -18.07
C VAL A 23 -14.79 5.23 -19.10
N LYS A 24 -15.79 6.00 -18.66
CA LYS A 24 -16.70 6.73 -19.56
C LYS A 24 -16.00 7.87 -20.30
N GLN A 25 -15.16 8.64 -19.60
CA GLN A 25 -14.53 9.84 -20.15
C GLN A 25 -13.42 9.51 -21.15
N TYR A 26 -12.61 8.48 -20.87
CA TYR A 26 -11.43 8.13 -21.67
C TYR A 26 -11.62 6.88 -22.52
N SER A 27 -12.81 6.29 -22.53
CA SER A 27 -13.16 5.09 -23.31
C SER A 27 -12.20 3.90 -23.05
N VAL A 28 -11.73 3.76 -21.81
CA VAL A 28 -10.84 2.65 -21.41
C VAL A 28 -11.66 1.40 -21.14
N SER A 29 -11.25 0.25 -21.68
CA SER A 29 -11.92 -1.03 -21.43
C SER A 29 -11.45 -1.64 -20.10
N VAL A 30 -12.32 -1.64 -19.10
CA VAL A 30 -12.11 -2.31 -17.81
C VAL A 30 -13.11 -3.45 -17.69
N LEU A 31 -12.59 -4.69 -17.62
CA LEU A 31 -13.42 -5.89 -17.59
C LEU A 31 -13.94 -6.23 -16.19
N ALA A 32 -13.12 -6.02 -15.16
CA ALA A 32 -13.44 -6.42 -13.80
C ALA A 32 -12.70 -5.56 -12.77
N TYR A 33 -13.26 -5.53 -11.55
CA TYR A 33 -12.63 -4.98 -10.35
C TYR A 33 -12.61 -6.04 -9.26
N SER A 34 -11.47 -6.21 -8.58
CA SER A 34 -11.33 -7.12 -7.45
C SER A 34 -10.99 -6.31 -6.19
N ALA A 35 -11.81 -6.43 -5.16
CA ALA A 35 -11.58 -5.77 -3.88
C ALA A 35 -10.51 -6.52 -3.09
N TRP A 36 -9.52 -5.80 -2.60
CA TRP A 36 -8.57 -6.32 -1.62
C TRP A 36 -9.06 -6.03 -0.20
N SER A 37 -9.35 -7.01 0.64
CA SER A 37 -9.41 -8.47 0.39
C SER A 37 -10.79 -9.00 0.78
N LEU A 38 -11.11 -10.25 0.41
CA LEU A 38 -12.37 -10.85 0.84
C LEU A 38 -12.42 -11.05 2.36
N ILE A 39 -11.32 -11.53 2.94
CA ILE A 39 -11.19 -11.97 4.33
C ILE A 39 -9.95 -11.30 4.94
N ASP A 40 -10.04 -10.97 6.23
CA ASP A 40 -8.87 -10.52 7.01
C ASP A 40 -7.74 -11.54 6.91
N SER A 41 -6.52 -11.06 6.67
CA SER A 41 -5.36 -11.90 6.44
C SER A 41 -4.09 -11.30 7.06
N PHE A 42 -2.97 -11.99 6.91
CA PHE A 42 -1.66 -11.49 7.35
C PHE A 42 -1.13 -10.46 6.34
N GLU A 43 -0.86 -9.24 6.80
CA GLU A 43 -0.55 -8.10 5.92
C GLU A 43 0.91 -7.66 6.03
N PHE A 44 1.83 -8.57 5.74
CA PHE A 44 3.28 -8.34 5.66
C PHE A 44 3.82 -7.53 6.86
N SER A 45 4.28 -6.30 6.64
CA SER A 45 4.80 -5.41 7.68
C SER A 45 3.76 -4.99 8.72
N GLY A 46 2.45 -5.11 8.39
CA GLY A 46 1.33 -4.83 9.29
C GLY A 46 0.92 -6.03 10.15
N GLY A 47 1.41 -7.23 9.85
CA GLY A 47 0.97 -8.46 10.53
C GLY A 47 -0.55 -8.60 10.53
N TYR A 48 -1.12 -9.04 11.65
CA TYR A 48 -2.58 -9.14 11.85
C TYR A 48 -3.22 -7.84 12.38
N SER A 49 -2.45 -6.78 12.56
CA SER A 49 -2.95 -5.52 13.13
C SER A 49 -3.68 -4.63 12.11
N ARG A 50 -3.60 -4.96 10.82
CA ARG A 50 -4.19 -4.18 9.71
C ARG A 50 -5.18 -5.03 8.91
N PRO A 51 -6.41 -5.24 9.41
CA PRO A 51 -7.40 -6.06 8.72
C PRO A 51 -7.98 -5.35 7.48
N PHE A 52 -7.59 -5.79 6.27
CA PHE A 52 -8.13 -5.27 5.00
C PHE A 52 -9.40 -5.95 4.50
N GLY A 53 -9.75 -7.11 5.06
CA GLY A 53 -10.85 -7.93 4.58
C GLY A 53 -12.21 -7.27 4.70
N LEU A 54 -13.13 -7.65 3.82
CA LEU A 54 -14.56 -7.33 3.97
C LEU A 54 -15.22 -8.20 5.05
N ILE A 55 -14.68 -9.40 5.26
CA ILE A 55 -15.07 -10.35 6.30
C ILE A 55 -14.02 -10.31 7.41
N HIS A 56 -14.47 -10.03 8.62
CA HIS A 56 -13.64 -10.09 9.82
C HIS A 56 -13.35 -11.53 10.22
N VAL A 57 -12.14 -11.80 10.72
CA VAL A 57 -11.75 -13.08 11.32
C VAL A 57 -11.29 -12.84 12.76
N ASP A 58 -11.86 -13.60 13.71
CA ASP A 58 -11.42 -13.54 15.11
C ASP A 58 -10.15 -14.37 15.33
N TYR A 59 -9.00 -13.67 15.29
CA TYR A 59 -7.70 -14.24 15.64
C TYR A 59 -7.40 -14.17 17.15
N ALA A 60 -8.15 -13.37 17.92
CA ALA A 60 -7.84 -13.11 19.33
C ALA A 60 -8.31 -14.24 20.23
N SER A 61 -9.50 -14.80 19.97
CA SER A 61 -10.01 -15.97 20.70
C SER A 61 -9.43 -17.30 20.21
N GLY A 62 -8.85 -17.31 19.01
CA GLY A 62 -8.41 -18.53 18.33
C GLY A 62 -9.56 -19.35 17.71
N SER A 63 -10.82 -18.90 17.81
CA SER A 63 -11.96 -19.60 17.20
C SER A 63 -11.94 -19.53 15.67
N LEU A 64 -11.30 -18.49 15.11
CA LEU A 64 -11.30 -18.17 13.68
C LEU A 64 -12.72 -17.95 13.14
N ASP A 65 -13.65 -17.49 13.97
CA ASP A 65 -15.00 -17.14 13.55
C ASP A 65 -14.98 -15.99 12.56
N ARG A 66 -15.95 -16.00 11.62
CA ARG A 66 -16.05 -15.01 10.55
C ARG A 66 -17.32 -14.21 10.67
N SER A 67 -17.22 -12.89 10.52
CA SER A 67 -18.37 -11.98 10.54
C SER A 67 -18.25 -10.93 9.45
N HIS A 68 -19.39 -10.52 8.88
CA HIS A 68 -19.41 -9.44 7.90
C HIS A 68 -19.07 -8.12 8.59
N LYS A 69 -18.19 -7.34 7.97
CA LYS A 69 -17.98 -5.94 8.36
C LYS A 69 -19.04 -5.03 7.76
N ASP A 70 -19.18 -3.82 8.29
CA ASP A 70 -20.10 -2.81 7.77
C ASP A 70 -19.86 -2.56 6.27
N SER A 71 -18.59 -2.55 5.83
CA SER A 71 -18.21 -2.42 4.42
C SER A 71 -18.69 -3.55 3.50
N SER A 72 -19.00 -4.73 4.02
CA SER A 72 -19.60 -5.81 3.22
C SER A 72 -20.99 -5.44 2.69
N SER A 73 -21.76 -4.64 3.45
CA SER A 73 -23.11 -4.21 3.03
C SER A 73 -23.06 -3.37 1.74
N PHE A 74 -22.03 -2.55 1.56
CA PHE A 74 -21.78 -1.79 0.35
C PHE A 74 -21.62 -2.71 -0.87
N TRP A 75 -20.84 -3.78 -0.73
CA TRP A 75 -20.60 -4.75 -1.81
C TRP A 75 -21.83 -5.58 -2.15
N ILE A 76 -22.59 -5.99 -1.13
CA ILE A 76 -23.87 -6.70 -1.32
C ILE A 76 -24.84 -5.82 -2.11
N LYS A 77 -25.01 -4.56 -1.67
CA LYS A 77 -25.89 -3.59 -2.35
C LYS A 77 -25.43 -3.27 -3.77
N LEU A 78 -24.12 -3.14 -4.00
CA LEU A 78 -23.56 -2.93 -5.33
C LEU A 78 -23.93 -4.10 -6.25
N ARG A 79 -23.77 -5.34 -5.79
CA ARG A 79 -24.11 -6.54 -6.56
C ARG A 79 -25.61 -6.64 -6.86
N GLU A 80 -26.47 -6.28 -5.91
CA GLU A 80 -27.92 -6.32 -6.08
C GLU A 80 -28.43 -5.26 -7.05
N THR A 81 -27.85 -4.06 -6.99
CA THR A 81 -28.31 -2.91 -7.80
C THR A 81 -27.57 -2.75 -9.12
N ASN A 82 -26.44 -3.47 -9.30
CA ASN A 82 -25.48 -3.28 -10.39
C ASN A 82 -25.10 -1.81 -10.60
N SER A 83 -25.05 -1.05 -9.51
CA SER A 83 -24.77 0.38 -9.48
C SER A 83 -23.93 0.69 -8.25
N VAL A 84 -23.00 1.64 -8.37
CA VAL A 84 -22.09 2.00 -7.27
C VAL A 84 -22.86 2.83 -6.23
N PRO A 85 -23.11 2.31 -5.01
CA PRO A 85 -23.79 3.07 -3.97
C PRO A 85 -22.94 4.27 -3.54
N PHE A 86 -23.58 5.41 -3.30
CA PHE A 86 -22.90 6.53 -2.65
C PHE A 86 -22.82 6.29 -1.15
N VAL A 87 -21.63 6.48 -0.58
CA VAL A 87 -21.38 6.42 0.86
C VAL A 87 -20.64 7.69 1.24
N GLU A 88 -21.21 8.45 2.16
CA GLU A 88 -20.61 9.69 2.66
C GLU A 88 -19.35 9.36 3.48
N PRO A 89 -18.20 10.00 3.22
CA PRO A 89 -17.04 9.88 4.10
C PRO A 89 -17.31 10.59 5.43
N ASP A 90 -16.90 9.96 6.52
CA ASP A 90 -16.96 10.59 7.84
C ASP A 90 -15.98 11.79 7.88
N GLN A 91 -16.49 12.97 8.23
CA GLN A 91 -15.77 14.25 8.16
C GLN A 91 -14.72 14.41 9.27
N THR A 92 -14.58 13.43 10.16
CA THR A 92 -13.57 13.37 11.23
C THR A 92 -12.13 13.24 10.72
N THR A 93 -11.91 12.99 9.42
CA THR A 93 -10.59 13.02 8.77
C THR A 93 -10.34 14.36 8.05
N THR A 94 -10.98 15.45 8.48
CA THR A 94 -10.42 16.78 8.20
C THR A 94 -9.18 16.93 9.05
N LEU A 95 -8.02 16.57 8.50
CA LEU A 95 -6.76 17.19 8.87
C LEU A 95 -7.05 18.69 8.85
N SER A 96 -7.19 19.30 10.03
CA SER A 96 -7.16 20.75 10.13
C SER A 96 -5.91 21.19 9.37
N PRO A 97 -6.02 22.16 8.45
CA PRO A 97 -4.83 22.67 7.78
C PRO A 97 -3.80 23.02 8.87
N PRO A 98 -2.50 22.72 8.68
CA PRO A 98 -1.52 23.21 9.63
C PRO A 98 -1.73 24.72 9.72
N THR A 99 -2.15 25.20 10.89
CA THR A 99 -2.21 26.62 11.17
C THR A 99 -0.88 27.19 10.75
N SER A 100 -0.90 28.05 9.72
CA SER A 100 0.26 28.83 9.34
C SER A 100 0.55 29.78 10.50
N THR A 101 1.34 29.32 11.47
CA THR A 101 1.98 30.22 12.41
C THR A 101 3.01 31.00 11.60
N GLN A 102 2.69 32.26 11.37
CA GLN A 102 3.51 33.25 10.70
C GLN A 102 4.92 33.22 11.30
N ALA A 103 5.93 33.03 10.45
CA ALA A 103 7.31 33.33 10.80
C ALA A 103 7.45 34.86 10.92
N PRO A 104 8.02 35.39 12.01
CA PRO A 104 8.34 36.80 12.09
C PRO A 104 9.39 37.14 11.04
N SER A 105 9.08 38.13 10.21
CA SER A 105 10.00 38.74 9.27
C SER A 105 11.08 39.50 10.03
N THR A 106 12.33 39.11 9.85
CA THR A 106 13.46 40.02 10.06
C THR A 106 14.48 39.78 8.97
N ALA A 107 14.55 40.76 8.07
CA ALA A 107 15.59 40.87 7.06
C ALA A 107 16.92 41.18 7.75
N THR A 108 17.98 40.43 7.44
CA THR A 108 19.35 40.93 7.50
C THR A 108 20.19 40.22 6.43
N SER A 109 20.67 41.04 5.50
CA SER A 109 21.63 40.73 4.45
C SER A 109 22.98 40.30 5.03
N THR A 110 23.63 39.27 4.48
CA THR A 110 25.10 39.18 4.30
C THR A 110 25.44 38.05 3.29
N GLN A 111 26.52 38.28 2.54
CA GLN A 111 26.94 37.73 1.24
C GLN A 111 27.32 36.23 1.17
N ALA A 112 27.30 35.72 -0.07
CA ALA A 112 27.94 34.48 -0.52
C ALA A 112 29.47 34.58 -0.59
N PRO A 113 30.18 33.44 -0.60
CA PRO A 113 30.91 33.12 -1.82
C PRO A 113 30.81 31.66 -2.29
N SER A 114 30.95 31.53 -3.60
CA SER A 114 31.13 30.34 -4.41
C SER A 114 32.24 29.40 -3.94
N THR A 115 32.07 28.09 -4.07
CA THR A 115 33.09 27.16 -4.62
C THR A 115 32.41 25.88 -5.13
N ALA A 116 32.92 25.38 -6.25
CA ALA A 116 32.43 24.27 -7.05
C ALA A 116 32.68 22.85 -6.46
N ALA A 117 31.90 21.91 -6.99
CA ALA A 117 31.98 20.44 -7.15
C ALA A 117 33.32 19.69 -6.80
N PRO A 118 33.35 18.35 -6.54
CA PRO A 118 32.73 17.36 -7.42
C PRO A 118 32.09 16.10 -6.78
N SER A 119 31.36 15.45 -7.68
CA SER A 119 30.75 14.13 -7.71
C SER A 119 31.68 12.98 -7.30
N SER A 120 31.13 12.01 -6.55
CA SER A 120 31.58 10.61 -6.64
C SER A 120 30.51 9.64 -6.16
N CYS A 121 29.82 9.05 -7.14
CA CYS A 121 29.02 7.83 -7.03
C CYS A 121 29.98 6.66 -6.76
N THR A 122 29.87 6.00 -5.60
CA THR A 122 30.61 4.77 -5.31
C THR A 122 29.63 3.61 -5.27
N ARG A 123 29.56 2.88 -6.38
CA ARG A 123 28.79 1.64 -6.54
C ARG A 123 29.63 0.47 -6.03
N ALA A 124 29.41 0.07 -4.78
CA ALA A 124 29.96 -1.17 -4.23
C ALA A 124 29.08 -2.35 -4.69
N SER A 125 29.55 -3.11 -5.67
CA SER A 125 28.92 -4.36 -6.10
C SER A 125 30.01 -5.37 -6.43
N SER A 126 30.37 -6.24 -5.48
CA SER A 126 31.25 -7.39 -5.75
C SER A 126 31.10 -8.53 -4.74
N SER A 127 29.89 -8.79 -4.23
CA SER A 127 29.68 -9.90 -3.28
C SER A 127 29.28 -11.23 -3.93
N MET A 128 28.74 -11.25 -5.17
CA MET A 128 28.29 -12.49 -5.81
C MET A 128 29.32 -13.16 -6.72
N THR A 129 30.25 -12.40 -7.33
CA THR A 129 31.24 -12.96 -8.26
C THR A 129 32.29 -13.82 -7.56
N VAL A 130 32.66 -13.46 -6.33
CA VAL A 130 33.64 -14.23 -5.53
C VAL A 130 33.06 -15.59 -5.12
N LEU A 131 31.76 -15.66 -4.80
CA LEU A 131 31.10 -16.91 -4.42
C LEU A 131 31.02 -17.89 -5.61
N LEU A 132 30.74 -17.38 -6.81
CA LEU A 132 30.59 -18.21 -8.01
C LEU A 132 31.91 -18.88 -8.42
N LEU A 133 33.03 -18.16 -8.32
CA LEU A 133 34.37 -18.71 -8.60
C LEU A 133 34.78 -19.76 -7.57
N ALA A 134 34.44 -19.58 -6.30
CA ALA A 134 34.72 -20.56 -5.25
C ALA A 134 33.94 -21.88 -5.46
N VAL A 135 32.66 -21.79 -5.82
CA VAL A 135 31.82 -22.98 -6.08
C VAL A 135 32.30 -23.73 -7.34
N LEU A 136 32.66 -23.02 -8.40
CA LEU A 136 33.18 -23.66 -9.62
C LEU A 136 34.54 -24.34 -9.37
N GLY A 137 35.41 -23.70 -8.58
CA GLY A 137 36.69 -24.28 -8.16
C GLY A 137 36.51 -25.57 -7.36
N LEU A 138 35.57 -25.61 -6.42
CA LEU A 138 35.28 -26.80 -5.63
C LEU A 138 34.69 -27.94 -6.50
N MET A 139 33.80 -27.63 -7.44
CA MET A 139 33.23 -28.63 -8.35
C MET A 139 34.29 -29.25 -9.28
N LEU A 140 35.22 -28.43 -9.79
CA LEU A 140 36.32 -28.93 -10.62
C LEU A 140 37.34 -29.76 -9.81
N ALA A 141 37.58 -29.40 -8.54
CA ALA A 141 38.43 -30.18 -7.65
C ALA A 141 37.82 -31.55 -7.32
N LEU A 142 36.51 -31.60 -7.03
CA LEU A 142 35.79 -32.86 -6.79
C LEU A 142 35.71 -33.73 -8.05
N SER A 143 35.61 -33.13 -9.24
CA SER A 143 35.61 -33.87 -10.51
C SER A 143 36.95 -34.55 -10.82
N ARG A 144 38.07 -34.03 -10.32
CA ARG A 144 39.41 -34.62 -10.52
C ARG A 144 39.78 -35.69 -9.50
N SER A 145 39.06 -35.78 -8.37
CA SER A 145 39.31 -36.78 -7.33
C SER A 145 38.60 -38.12 -7.57
N SER A 146 37.81 -38.26 -8.64
CA SER A 146 37.05 -39.48 -8.97
C SER A 146 37.63 -40.24 -10.17
N LYS A 147 38.95 -40.42 -10.18
CA LYS A 147 39.67 -41.34 -11.07
C LYS A 147 40.77 -42.06 -10.30
#